data_AF-A0A3M0X714-F1
#
_entry.id   AF-A0A3M0X714-F1
#
_cell.length_a   1.000
_cell.length_b   1.000
_cell.length_c   1.000
_cell.angle_alpha   90.00
_cell.angle_beta   90.00
_cell.angle_gamma   90.00
#
_symmetry.space_group_name_H-M   'P 1'
#
loop_
_entity.id
_entity.type
_entity.pdbx_description
1 polymer ?
#
loop_
_entity_poly.entity_id
_entity_poly.type
_entity_poly.pdbx_seq_one_letter_code
_entity_poly.pdbx_strand_id
1 'polypeptide(L)'
;MYTSESFFPIWREILFSDPKEVTIRLLTPLRIKIAGHLSDDFTFFEFFRSLLNRLYLLTYFHCGNRFEREHRELLEMSKDIEILDKHLHWHDWIRYSNRQKTKMKMGGIKGEFRIRGEIKPFLPFLKIGEYIHVGKGTTMGLGRYIISET
;
A
#
# COMPACT_ATOMS: atom_id res chain seq x y z
N MET A 1 17.70 14.02 24.85
CA MET A 1 18.10 14.10 23.43
C MET A 1 18.14 12.67 22.91
N TYR A 2 17.18 12.30 22.07
CA TYR A 2 17.20 11.00 21.38
C TYR A 2 18.04 11.18 20.12
N THR A 3 19.24 10.61 20.11
CA THR A 3 20.13 10.63 18.95
C THR A 3 19.61 9.66 17.89
N SER A 4 19.47 10.16 16.67
CA SER A 4 18.79 9.54 15.53
C SER A 4 19.49 8.32 14.92
N GLU A 5 20.62 7.88 15.48
CA GLU A 5 21.49 6.88 14.84
C GLU A 5 21.16 5.43 15.19
N SER A 6 20.38 5.17 16.25
CA SER A 6 20.07 3.80 16.70
C SER A 6 18.63 3.34 16.48
N PHE A 7 17.75 4.19 15.93
CA PHE A 7 16.30 3.93 15.99
C PHE A 7 15.69 3.24 14.76
N PHE A 8 16.37 3.15 13.61
CA PHE A 8 15.75 2.57 12.41
C PHE A 8 16.76 1.94 11.42
N PRO A 9 17.01 0.62 11.53
CA PRO A 9 17.74 -0.16 10.52
C PRO A 9 17.10 -0.06 9.12
N ILE A 10 15.76 0.07 9.10
CA ILE A 10 14.92 0.12 7.90
C ILE A 10 15.37 1.21 6.92
N TRP A 11 15.78 2.38 7.41
CA TRP A 11 16.17 3.48 6.52
C TRP A 11 17.52 3.25 5.86
N ARG A 12 18.47 2.57 6.52
CA ARG A 12 19.78 2.28 5.91
C ARG A 12 19.64 1.32 4.74
N GLU A 13 18.90 0.23 4.90
CA GLU A 13 18.69 -0.75 3.82
C GLU A 13 18.02 -0.12 2.60
N ILE A 14 16.99 0.72 2.81
CA ILE A 14 16.29 1.41 1.73
C ILE A 14 17.21 2.39 0.98
N LEU A 15 18.13 3.07 1.68
CA LEU A 15 19.05 4.04 1.05
C LEU A 15 20.03 3.37 0.07
N PHE A 16 20.41 2.10 0.34
CA PHE A 16 21.34 1.35 -0.51
C PHE A 16 20.66 0.38 -1.48
N SER A 17 19.38 0.10 -1.31
CA SER A 17 18.61 -0.78 -2.21
C SER A 17 18.22 -0.04 -3.51
N ASP A 18 18.39 -0.73 -4.64
CA ASP A 18 17.94 -0.30 -5.97
C ASP A 18 17.40 -1.51 -6.77
N PRO A 19 16.31 -2.13 -6.29
CA PRO A 19 15.76 -3.32 -6.90
C PRO A 19 15.05 -2.92 -8.19
N LYS A 20 15.28 -3.69 -9.26
CA LYS A 20 14.53 -3.53 -10.52
C LYS A 20 13.20 -4.26 -10.49
N GLU A 21 13.03 -5.20 -9.56
CA GLU A 21 11.79 -5.92 -9.31
C GLU A 21 11.51 -6.08 -7.82
N VAL A 22 10.24 -5.95 -7.45
CA VAL A 22 9.75 -6.21 -6.09
C VAL A 22 8.46 -7.00 -6.15
N THR A 23 8.37 -8.07 -5.38
CA THR A 23 7.12 -8.82 -5.22
C THR A 23 6.32 -8.26 -4.06
N ILE A 24 5.04 -7.99 -4.28
CA ILE A 24 4.07 -7.51 -3.28
C ILE A 24 3.10 -8.64 -2.97
N ARG A 25 3.09 -9.09 -1.71
CA ARG A 25 2.23 -10.18 -1.24
C ARG A 25 1.12 -9.66 -0.32
N LEU A 26 -0.13 -9.85 -0.73
CA LEU A 26 -1.33 -9.40 0.01
C LEU A 26 -1.69 -10.42 1.10
N LEU A 27 -1.39 -10.07 2.35
CA LEU A 27 -1.70 -10.92 3.51
C LEU A 27 -3.18 -10.89 3.89
N THR A 28 -3.86 -9.78 3.58
CA THR A 28 -5.31 -9.59 3.79
C THR A 28 -5.92 -8.97 2.53
N PRO A 29 -7.24 -9.09 2.30
CA PRO A 29 -7.86 -8.59 1.08
C PRO A 29 -7.62 -7.10 0.86
N LEU A 30 -7.10 -6.76 -0.31
CA LEU A 30 -6.92 -5.42 -0.81
C LEU A 30 -8.19 -4.93 -1.50
N ARG A 31 -8.53 -3.66 -1.30
CA ARG A 31 -9.72 -3.03 -1.89
C ARG A 31 -9.34 -1.69 -2.48
N ILE A 32 -9.04 -1.68 -3.78
CA ILE A 32 -8.80 -0.45 -4.55
C ILE A 32 -10.10 -0.05 -5.24
N LYS A 33 -10.38 1.26 -5.25
CA LYS A 33 -11.55 1.82 -5.94
C LYS A 33 -11.10 2.59 -7.18
N ILE A 34 -11.64 2.21 -8.33
CA ILE A 34 -11.46 2.88 -9.61
C ILE A 34 -12.85 3.27 -10.12
N ALA A 35 -13.04 4.53 -10.50
CA ALA A 35 -14.35 5.08 -10.90
C ALA A 35 -15.50 4.75 -9.91
N GLY A 36 -15.20 4.66 -8.61
CA GLY A 36 -16.18 4.37 -7.56
C GLY A 36 -16.42 2.89 -7.24
N HIS A 37 -15.96 1.98 -8.10
CA HIS A 37 -16.15 0.53 -8.00
C HIS A 37 -14.89 -0.17 -7.46
N LEU A 38 -15.06 -1.32 -6.79
CA LEU A 38 -13.90 -2.14 -6.44
C LEU A 38 -13.38 -2.81 -7.71
N SER A 39 -12.08 -2.70 -7.96
CA SER A 39 -11.45 -3.23 -9.16
C SER A 39 -10.29 -4.15 -8.78
N ASP A 40 -10.28 -5.35 -9.34
CA ASP A 40 -9.15 -6.28 -9.35
C ASP A 40 -8.15 -5.97 -10.47
N ASP A 41 -8.61 -5.26 -11.50
CA ASP A 41 -7.75 -4.64 -12.49
C ASP A 41 -7.32 -3.23 -12.04
N PHE A 42 -6.06 -3.10 -11.65
CA PHE A 42 -5.45 -1.86 -11.16
C PHE A 42 -4.00 -1.85 -11.61
N THR A 43 -3.46 -0.65 -11.82
CA THR A 43 -2.05 -0.39 -12.13
C THR A 43 -1.30 -0.02 -10.85
N PHE A 44 0.03 0.08 -10.93
CA PHE A 44 0.82 0.54 -9.79
C PHE A 44 0.40 1.94 -9.34
N PHE A 45 -0.02 2.81 -10.27
CA PHE A 45 -0.52 4.14 -9.96
C PHE A 45 -1.71 4.12 -8.98
N GLU A 46 -2.75 3.31 -9.20
CA GLU A 46 -3.89 3.29 -8.27
C GLU A 46 -3.53 2.68 -6.91
N PHE A 47 -2.69 1.65 -6.91
CA PHE A 47 -2.16 1.08 -5.68
C PHE A 47 -1.40 2.14 -4.88
N PHE A 48 -0.42 2.79 -5.52
CA PHE A 48 0.48 3.74 -4.90
C PHE A 48 -0.24 5.02 -4.48
N ARG A 49 -1.14 5.54 -5.30
CA ARG A 49 -2.01 6.67 -4.94
C ARG A 49 -2.84 6.37 -3.71
N SER A 50 -3.37 5.16 -3.56
CA SER A 50 -4.15 4.80 -2.38
C SER A 50 -3.29 4.71 -1.11
N LEU A 51 -2.01 4.32 -1.25
CA LEU A 51 -1.02 4.31 -0.17
C LEU A 51 -0.65 5.74 0.25
N LEU A 52 -0.31 6.61 -0.70
CA LEU A 52 0.01 8.02 -0.42
C LEU A 52 -1.16 8.75 0.24
N ASN A 53 -2.38 8.57 -0.24
CA ASN A 53 -3.57 9.14 0.39
C ASN A 53 -3.71 8.72 1.85
N ARG A 54 -3.39 7.45 2.15
CA ARG A 54 -3.45 6.97 3.52
C ARG A 54 -2.36 7.58 4.39
N LEU A 55 -1.13 7.63 3.88
CA LEU A 55 -0.01 8.26 4.58
C LEU A 55 -0.34 9.73 4.90
N TYR A 56 -0.83 10.48 3.91
CA TYR A 56 -1.29 11.86 4.09
C TYR A 56 -2.36 11.99 5.17
N LEU A 57 -3.40 11.15 5.16
CA LEU A 57 -4.47 11.24 6.16
C LEU A 57 -3.94 10.93 7.58
N LEU A 58 -3.07 9.94 7.73
CA LEU A 58 -2.47 9.61 9.02
C LEU A 58 -1.63 10.78 9.55
N THR A 59 -0.81 11.39 8.71
CA THR A 59 0.05 12.50 9.12
C THR A 59 -0.73 13.78 9.37
N TYR A 60 -1.77 14.05 8.57
CA TYR A 60 -2.68 15.18 8.74
C TYR A 60 -3.39 15.13 10.10
N PHE A 61 -4.01 13.98 10.44
CA PHE A 61 -4.80 13.87 11.67
C PHE A 61 -3.98 13.56 12.93
N HIS A 62 -2.80 12.93 12.81
CA HIS A 62 -2.09 12.38 13.96
C HIS A 62 -0.63 12.83 14.09
N CYS A 63 -0.07 13.54 13.11
CA CYS A 63 1.34 13.95 13.13
C CYS A 63 1.56 15.43 12.84
N GLY A 64 0.53 16.27 12.95
CA GLY A 64 0.63 17.71 12.73
C GLY A 64 0.89 18.10 11.27
N ASN A 65 0.39 17.30 10.31
CA ASN A 65 0.49 17.54 8.87
C ASN A 65 1.92 17.71 8.34
N ARG A 66 2.85 16.87 8.82
CA ARG A 66 4.27 16.87 8.41
C ARG A 66 4.56 16.24 7.05
N PHE A 67 3.53 15.87 6.29
CA PHE A 67 3.65 15.25 4.99
C PHE A 67 2.85 16.07 4.00
N GLU A 68 3.54 16.57 2.97
CA GLU A 68 2.93 17.40 1.97
C GLU A 68 1.90 16.61 1.17
N ARG A 69 0.81 17.28 0.76
CA ARG A 69 -0.28 16.59 0.06
C ARG A 69 0.08 16.27 -1.39
N GLU A 70 0.96 17.04 -2.00
CA GLU A 70 1.25 16.99 -3.43
C GLU A 70 2.55 16.24 -3.72
N HIS A 71 2.44 14.93 -3.88
CA HIS A 71 3.50 14.09 -4.44
C HIS A 71 3.27 13.88 -5.94
N ARG A 72 3.07 14.97 -6.69
CA ARG A 72 2.65 14.90 -8.10
C ARG A 72 3.69 14.19 -8.95
N GLU A 73 4.96 14.54 -8.80
CA GLU A 73 6.07 13.91 -9.53
C GLU A 73 6.15 12.41 -9.25
N LEU A 74 6.06 12.03 -7.97
CA LEU A 74 6.09 10.62 -7.56
C LEU A 74 4.90 9.84 -8.11
N LEU A 75 3.70 10.45 -8.12
CA LEU A 75 2.52 9.85 -8.73
C LEU A 75 2.68 9.71 -10.25
N GLU A 76 3.28 10.68 -10.93
CA GLU A 76 3.54 10.55 -12.36
C GLU A 76 4.54 9.44 -12.67
N MET A 77 5.66 9.38 -11.95
CA MET A 77 6.64 8.28 -12.07
C MET A 77 6.01 6.91 -11.80
N SER A 78 4.99 6.81 -10.94
CA SER A 78 4.35 5.54 -10.63
C SER A 78 3.56 4.95 -11.80
N LYS A 79 3.27 5.74 -12.84
CA LYS A 79 2.61 5.26 -14.07
C LYS A 79 3.55 4.42 -14.94
N ASP A 80 4.86 4.63 -14.81
CA ASP A 80 5.88 3.90 -15.58
C ASP A 80 6.27 2.56 -14.93
N ILE A 81 5.72 2.25 -13.76
CA ILE A 81 5.96 0.99 -13.07
C ILE A 81 4.97 -0.06 -13.57
N GLU A 82 5.52 -1.12 -14.16
CA GLU A 82 4.75 -2.25 -14.67
C GLU A 82 4.35 -3.20 -13.55
N ILE A 83 3.15 -3.79 -13.65
CA ILE A 83 2.75 -4.94 -12.84
C ILE A 83 2.90 -6.22 -13.68
N LEU A 84 3.63 -7.18 -13.14
CA LEU A 84 3.90 -8.49 -13.73
C LEU A 84 3.35 -9.59 -12.82
N ASP A 85 3.21 -10.81 -13.36
CA ASP A 85 2.88 -12.04 -12.61
C ASP A 85 1.73 -11.85 -11.60
N LYS A 86 0.63 -11.26 -12.09
CA LYS A 86 -0.52 -10.88 -11.26
C LYS A 86 -1.36 -12.10 -10.86
N HIS A 87 -0.89 -12.83 -9.86
CA HIS A 87 -1.56 -13.99 -9.27
C HIS A 87 -2.60 -13.58 -8.24
N LEU A 88 -3.61 -12.84 -8.70
CA LEU A 88 -4.65 -12.26 -7.86
C LEU A 88 -5.97 -13.00 -8.00
N HIS A 89 -6.70 -13.13 -6.89
CA HIS A 89 -8.04 -13.69 -6.89
C HIS A 89 -8.93 -12.92 -5.91
N TRP A 90 -10.23 -12.90 -6.21
CA TRP A 90 -11.21 -12.35 -5.28
C TRP A 90 -11.36 -13.29 -4.08
N HIS A 91 -11.26 -12.73 -2.88
CA HIS A 91 -11.50 -13.44 -1.63
C HIS A 91 -12.72 -12.83 -0.93
N ASP A 92 -13.82 -13.59 -0.90
CA ASP A 92 -15.01 -13.19 -0.18
C ASP A 92 -14.81 -13.30 1.32
N TRP A 93 -14.77 -12.15 1.99
CA TRP A 93 -14.71 -12.07 3.44
C TRP A 93 -16.01 -11.43 3.95
N ILE A 94 -16.66 -12.09 4.90
CA ILE A 94 -17.83 -11.56 5.60
C ILE A 94 -17.47 -11.30 7.07
N ARG A 95 -17.93 -10.15 7.58
CA ARG A 95 -17.87 -9.83 9.01
C ARG A 95 -19.27 -9.48 9.51
N TYR A 96 -19.64 -9.99 10.68
CA TYR A 96 -20.85 -9.51 11.36
C TYR A 96 -20.59 -8.18 12.06
N SER A 97 -21.46 -7.19 11.82
CA SER A 97 -21.43 -5.89 12.47
C SER A 97 -22.39 -5.88 13.65
N ASN A 98 -21.87 -5.89 14.87
CA ASN A 98 -22.71 -5.79 16.06
C ASN A 98 -23.47 -4.46 16.14
N ARG A 99 -22.89 -3.37 15.63
CA ARG A 99 -23.51 -2.04 15.60
C ARG A 99 -24.70 -1.97 14.63
N GLN A 100 -24.57 -2.57 13.45
CA GLN A 100 -25.60 -2.55 12.40
C GLN A 100 -26.46 -3.82 12.37
N LYS A 101 -26.15 -4.79 13.24
CA LYS A 101 -26.77 -6.13 13.31
C LYS A 101 -26.89 -6.82 11.95
N THR A 102 -25.85 -6.71 11.12
CA THR A 102 -25.85 -7.25 9.75
C THR A 102 -24.49 -7.80 9.32
N LYS A 103 -24.49 -8.71 8.34
CA LYS A 103 -23.28 -9.24 7.68
C LYS A 103 -22.77 -8.23 6.65
N MET A 104 -21.56 -7.73 6.87
CA MET A 104 -20.86 -6.83 5.96
C MET A 104 -20.00 -7.64 4.98
N LYS A 105 -20.14 -7.33 3.68
CA LYS A 105 -19.22 -7.81 2.64
C LYS A 105 -17.92 -7.01 2.69
N MET A 106 -16.87 -7.69 3.13
CA MET A 106 -15.50 -7.20 3.30
C MET A 106 -14.53 -7.83 2.30
N GLY A 107 -15.06 -8.49 1.26
CA GLY A 107 -14.27 -9.07 0.19
C GLY A 107 -13.41 -8.07 -0.56
N GLY A 108 -12.34 -8.59 -1.14
CA GLY A 108 -11.33 -7.87 -1.90
C GLY A 108 -10.33 -8.84 -2.50
N ILE A 109 -9.26 -8.31 -3.07
CA ILE A 109 -8.28 -9.08 -3.82
C ILE A 109 -7.20 -9.63 -2.88
N LYS A 110 -6.82 -10.89 -3.05
CA LYS A 110 -5.70 -11.51 -2.34
C LYS A 110 -4.78 -12.21 -3.33
N GLY A 111 -3.58 -12.54 -2.89
CA GLY A 111 -2.53 -13.15 -3.72
C GLY A 111 -1.29 -12.28 -3.73
N GLU A 112 -0.57 -12.29 -4.85
CA GLU A 112 0.65 -11.52 -5.04
C GLU A 112 0.78 -11.03 -6.47
N PHE A 113 1.57 -9.99 -6.65
CA PHE A 113 1.93 -9.43 -7.94
C PHE A 113 3.34 -8.86 -7.84
N ARG A 114 4.04 -8.78 -8.97
CA ARG A 114 5.37 -8.18 -9.03
C ARG A 114 5.30 -6.81 -9.67
N ILE A 115 6.14 -5.88 -9.22
CA ILE A 115 6.34 -4.59 -9.87
C ILE A 115 7.73 -4.52 -10.50
N ARG A 116 7.86 -3.86 -11.65
CA ARG A 116 9.13 -3.67 -12.36
C ARG A 116 9.29 -2.20 -12.80
N GLY A 117 10.51 -1.69 -12.71
CA GLY A 117 10.88 -0.36 -13.21
C GLY A 117 11.89 0.35 -12.30
N GLU A 118 11.86 1.68 -12.28
CA GLU A 118 12.65 2.49 -11.35
C GLU A 118 11.97 2.53 -9.96
N ILE A 119 12.13 1.45 -9.19
CA ILE A 119 11.36 1.21 -7.94
C ILE A 119 11.91 2.01 -6.74
N LYS A 120 13.20 2.31 -6.73
CA LYS A 120 13.90 2.96 -5.61
C LYS A 120 13.16 4.16 -4.98
N PRO A 121 12.57 5.10 -5.75
CA PRO A 121 11.82 6.24 -5.19
C PRO A 121 10.58 5.82 -4.38
N PHE A 122 10.01 4.65 -4.66
CA PHE A 122 8.78 4.15 -4.05
C PHE A 122 9.04 3.29 -2.79
N LEU A 123 10.25 2.71 -2.65
CA LEU A 123 10.58 1.80 -1.55
C LEU A 123 10.28 2.35 -0.15
N PRO A 124 10.64 3.60 0.21
CA PRO A 124 10.29 4.18 1.51
C PRO A 124 8.80 4.04 1.83
N PHE A 125 7.96 4.35 0.85
CA PHE A 125 6.51 4.35 1.00
C PHE A 125 5.96 2.93 1.06
N LEU A 126 6.47 2.03 0.20
CA LEU A 126 6.08 0.62 0.20
C LEU A 126 6.39 -0.04 1.54
N LYS A 127 7.57 0.21 2.11
CA LYS A 127 7.95 -0.28 3.45
C LYS A 127 7.05 0.27 4.55
N ILE A 128 6.74 1.57 4.53
CA ILE A 128 5.74 2.14 5.45
C ILE A 128 4.39 1.45 5.29
N GLY A 129 3.99 1.17 4.04
CA GLY A 129 2.74 0.50 3.70
C GLY A 129 2.58 -0.91 4.27
N GLU A 130 3.66 -1.64 4.54
CA GLU A 130 3.62 -2.93 5.25
C GLU A 130 3.00 -2.78 6.66
N TYR A 131 3.26 -1.65 7.32
CA TYR A 131 2.76 -1.33 8.67
C TYR A 131 1.40 -0.64 8.63
N ILE A 132 1.21 0.30 7.71
CA ILE A 132 -0.02 1.08 7.69
C ILE A 132 -1.13 0.38 6.90
N HIS A 133 -0.83 -0.61 6.04
CA HIS A 133 -1.77 -1.18 5.06
C HIS A 133 -2.17 -0.19 3.96
N VAL A 134 -2.92 -0.64 2.95
CA VAL A 134 -3.29 0.18 1.78
C VAL A 134 -4.74 -0.07 1.32
N GLY A 135 -5.34 0.92 0.65
CA GLY A 135 -6.70 0.82 0.10
C GLY A 135 -7.83 1.02 1.12
N LYS A 136 -9.02 0.48 0.81
CA LYS A 136 -10.24 0.68 1.61
C LYS A 136 -10.37 -0.35 2.73
N GLY A 137 -10.70 0.14 3.94
CA GLY A 137 -11.02 -0.72 5.09
C GLY A 137 -9.79 -1.13 5.91
N THR A 138 -8.70 -0.37 5.81
CA THR A 138 -7.46 -0.57 6.58
C THR A 138 -7.68 -0.57 8.10
N THR A 139 -8.57 0.28 8.61
CA THR A 139 -8.96 0.30 10.03
C THR A 139 -9.69 -0.97 10.49
N MET A 140 -10.14 -1.79 9.54
CA MET A 140 -10.76 -3.10 9.78
C MET A 140 -9.79 -4.26 9.47
N GLY A 141 -8.50 -3.98 9.32
CA GLY A 141 -7.46 -4.98 9.08
C GLY A 141 -7.28 -5.39 7.62
N LEU A 142 -7.92 -4.71 6.66
CA LEU A 142 -7.76 -4.99 5.23
C LEU A 142 -6.51 -4.33 4.63
N GLY A 143 -6.06 -4.82 3.47
CA GLY A 143 -4.99 -4.22 2.69
C GLY A 143 -3.58 -4.35 3.27
N ARG A 144 -3.37 -5.23 4.26
CA ARG A 144 -2.02 -5.59 4.73
C ARG A 144 -1.26 -6.34 3.64
N TYR A 145 -0.03 -5.94 3.40
CA TYR A 145 0.90 -6.61 2.48
C TYR A 145 2.31 -6.65 3.06
N ILE A 146 3.18 -7.42 2.42
CA ILE A 146 4.63 -7.40 2.60
C ILE A 146 5.31 -7.30 1.24
N ILE A 147 6.56 -6.85 1.23
CA ILE A 147 7.39 -6.80 0.01
C ILE A 147 8.64 -7.65 0.16
N SER A 148 9.04 -8.29 -0.94
CA SER A 148 10.34 -8.98 -1.06
C SER A 148 11.04 -8.55 -2.35
N GLU A 149 12.31 -8.21 -2.22
CA GLU A 149 13.21 -8.01 -3.36
C GLU A 149 13.43 -9.36 -4.05
N THR A 150 13.53 -9.36 -5.38
CA THR A 150 13.79 -10.55 -6.20
C THR A 150 15.16 -10.44 -6.83
#